data_AF-A0A8S3KFQ2-F1
#
_entry.id   AF-A0A8S3KFQ2-F1
#
_cell.length_a   1.000
_cell.length_b   1.000
_cell.length_c   1.000
_cell.angle_alpha   90.00
_cell.angle_beta   90.00
_cell.angle_gamma   90.00
#
_symmetry.space_group_name_H-M   'P 1'
#
loop_
_entity.id
_entity.type
_entity.pdbx_description
1 polymer ?
#
loop_
_entity_poly.entity_id
_entity_poly.type
_entity_poly.pdbx_seq_one_letter_code
_entity_poly.pdbx_strand_id
1 'polypeptide(L)'
;GQIICTQPRRLAARALACRVAEEFGCKLGEEVGLHIGVSRALVSDRTRILFVTEAVLLNEYCNDPMLTAYSVVIIDEAHERRIDTDLLLGAMKICLKQRKDI
;
A
#
# COMPACT_ATOMS: atom_id res chain seq x y z
N GLY A 1 -2.91 12.67 2.74
CA GLY A 1 -3.11 11.29 3.22
C GLY A 1 -1.75 10.62 3.34
N GLN A 2 -1.74 9.33 3.60
CA GLN A 2 -0.55 8.49 3.52
C GLN A 2 -0.23 8.18 2.04
N ILE A 3 1.02 7.79 1.78
CA ILE A 3 1.43 7.16 0.53
C ILE A 3 1.35 5.66 0.76
N ILE A 4 0.63 4.92 -0.08
CA ILE A 4 0.60 3.46 -0.03
C ILE A 4 1.32 2.86 -1.23
N CYS A 5 2.13 1.84 -1.00
CA CYS A 5 2.89 1.13 -2.04
C CYS A 5 2.64 -0.37 -1.94
N THR A 6 2.12 -0.97 -3.01
CA THR A 6 1.85 -2.41 -3.04
C THR A 6 3.04 -3.20 -3.56
N GLN A 7 3.19 -4.41 -3.03
CA GLN A 7 4.16 -5.40 -3.48
C GLN A 7 3.50 -6.78 -3.57
N PRO A 8 3.69 -7.54 -4.66
CA PRO A 8 3.02 -8.84 -4.85
C PRO A 8 3.52 -9.92 -3.89
N ARG A 9 4.76 -9.76 -3.37
CA ARG A 9 5.38 -10.73 -2.45
C ARG A 9 5.57 -10.13 -1.07
N ARG A 10 5.12 -10.86 -0.05
CA ARG A 10 5.27 -10.48 1.37
C ARG A 10 6.72 -10.21 1.78
N LEU A 11 7.66 -11.02 1.28
CA LEU A 11 9.08 -10.85 1.60
C LEU A 11 9.65 -9.57 0.96
N ALA A 12 9.25 -9.26 -0.28
CA ALA A 12 9.65 -8.04 -0.98
C ALA A 12 9.07 -6.80 -0.27
N ALA A 13 7.77 -6.82 0.06
CA ALA A 13 7.12 -5.77 0.84
C ALA A 13 7.87 -5.46 2.14
N ARG A 14 8.22 -6.50 2.91
CA ARG A 14 8.96 -6.35 4.16
C ARG A 14 10.38 -5.85 3.92
N ALA A 15 11.11 -6.41 2.96
CA ALA A 15 12.48 -6.02 2.67
C ALA A 15 12.57 -4.55 2.24
N LEU A 16 11.67 -4.10 1.37
CA LEU A 16 11.58 -2.70 0.94
C LEU A 16 11.19 -1.79 2.10
N ALA A 17 10.18 -2.15 2.91
CA ALA A 17 9.80 -1.33 4.05
C ALA A 17 10.93 -1.19 5.08
N CYS A 18 11.65 -2.27 5.39
CA CYS A 18 12.84 -2.21 6.25
C CYS A 18 13.91 -1.29 5.64
N ARG A 19 14.23 -1.47 4.35
CA ARG A 19 15.25 -0.69 3.67
C ARG A 19 14.91 0.80 3.63
N VAL A 20 13.67 1.15 3.32
CA VAL A 20 13.20 2.54 3.29
C VAL A 20 13.19 3.13 4.69
N ALA A 21 12.81 2.38 5.74
CA ALA A 21 12.89 2.86 7.11
C ALA A 21 14.34 3.17 7.54
N GLU A 22 15.29 2.31 7.15
CA GLU A 22 16.72 2.53 7.38
C GLU A 22 17.22 3.79 6.67
N GLU A 23 16.88 3.98 5.39
CA GLU A 23 17.25 5.17 4.61
C GLU A 23 16.59 6.45 5.14
N PHE A 24 15.37 6.34 5.67
CA PHE A 24 14.64 7.45 6.29
C PHE A 24 15.14 7.76 7.72
N GLY A 25 15.90 6.85 8.34
CA GLY A 25 16.39 6.99 9.70
C GLY A 25 15.33 6.78 10.79
N CYS A 26 14.28 6.00 10.53
CA CYS A 26 13.22 5.69 11.48
C CYS A 26 13.13 4.20 11.80
N LYS A 27 12.40 3.84 12.87
CA LYS A 27 12.06 2.42 13.10
C LYS A 27 10.91 2.01 12.18
N LEU A 28 10.95 0.79 11.67
CA LEU A 28 9.81 0.23 10.95
C LEU A 28 8.57 0.19 11.84
N GLY A 29 7.46 0.76 11.36
CA GLY A 29 6.22 0.98 12.10
C GLY A 29 6.01 2.43 12.56
N GLU A 30 7.03 3.29 12.47
CA GLU A 30 6.91 4.73 12.73
C GLU A 30 6.50 5.47 11.43
N GLU A 31 7.37 6.30 10.85
CA GLU A 31 7.11 7.05 9.62
C GLU A 31 6.99 6.14 8.38
N VAL A 32 7.67 4.99 8.40
CA VAL A 32 7.55 3.93 7.39
C VAL A 32 6.87 2.72 8.01
N GLY A 33 5.72 2.34 7.46
CA GLY A 33 4.90 1.22 7.94
C GLY A 33 4.86 0.04 6.98
N LEU A 34 4.38 -1.10 7.49
CA LEU A 34 4.22 -2.34 6.75
C LEU A 34 2.91 -3.04 7.15
N HIS A 35 2.09 -3.44 6.18
CA HIS A 35 0.89 -4.26 6.43
C HIS A 35 0.83 -5.44 5.45
N ILE A 36 1.05 -6.66 5.95
CA ILE A 36 1.09 -7.87 5.12
C ILE A 36 0.20 -9.00 5.69
N GLY A 37 -0.83 -9.38 4.94
CA GLY A 37 -1.82 -10.36 5.42
C GLY A 37 -2.64 -9.83 6.61
N VAL A 38 -3.40 -10.71 7.26
CA VAL A 38 -4.49 -10.31 8.19
C VAL A 38 -4.02 -9.78 9.54
N SER A 39 -2.87 -10.24 10.06
CA SER A 39 -2.46 -9.98 11.45
C SER A 39 -1.11 -9.27 11.59
N ARG A 40 -0.46 -8.88 10.49
CA ARG A 40 0.87 -8.25 10.53
C ARG A 40 0.77 -6.83 10.03
N ALA A 41 0.37 -5.93 10.92
CA ALA A 41 0.38 -4.50 10.72
C ALA A 41 1.41 -3.87 11.66
N LEU A 42 2.42 -3.23 11.08
CA LEU A 42 3.40 -2.37 11.75
C LEU A 42 3.13 -0.96 11.26
N VAL A 43 2.25 -0.26 11.96
CA VAL A 43 1.77 1.08 11.61
C VAL A 43 1.55 1.88 12.88
N SER A 44 1.70 3.20 12.76
CA SER A 44 1.39 4.15 13.83
C SER A 44 0.75 5.41 13.24
N ASP A 45 0.28 6.30 14.09
CA ASP A 45 -0.27 7.60 13.67
C ASP A 45 0.77 8.49 12.94
N ARG A 46 2.07 8.15 13.09
CA ARG A 46 3.16 8.83 12.39
C ARG A 46 3.43 8.29 10.98
N THR A 47 2.86 7.14 10.62
CA THR A 47 3.14 6.50 9.32
C THR A 47 2.76 7.42 8.17
N ARG A 48 3.73 7.67 7.30
CA ARG A 48 3.61 8.48 6.07
C ARG A 48 3.67 7.62 4.82
N ILE A 49 4.53 6.60 4.82
CA ILE A 49 4.69 5.64 3.73
C ILE A 49 4.30 4.26 4.24
N LEU A 50 3.34 3.61 3.60
CA LEU A 50 2.84 2.30 3.98
C LEU A 50 3.10 1.29 2.87
N PHE A 51 3.91 0.27 3.15
CA PHE A 51 4.13 -0.85 2.25
C PHE A 51 3.13 -1.97 2.55
N VAL A 52 2.45 -2.48 1.52
CA VAL A 52 1.43 -3.52 1.69
C VAL A 52 1.51 -4.61 0.64
N THR A 53 0.85 -5.74 0.87
CA THR A 53 0.49 -6.64 -0.23
C THR A 53 -0.76 -6.16 -0.95
N GLU A 54 -0.89 -6.51 -2.23
CA GLU A 54 -2.06 -6.15 -3.07
C GLU A 54 -3.39 -6.54 -2.42
N ALA A 55 -3.47 -7.74 -1.86
CA ALA A 55 -4.65 -8.22 -1.15
C ALA A 55 -5.08 -7.35 0.04
N VAL A 56 -4.12 -6.68 0.71
CA VAL A 56 -4.42 -5.78 1.84
C VAL A 56 -5.08 -4.51 1.30
N LEU A 57 -4.53 -3.90 0.24
CA LEU A 57 -5.13 -2.71 -0.35
C LEU A 57 -6.47 -3.02 -1.04
N LEU A 58 -6.62 -4.18 -1.68
CA LEU A 58 -7.93 -4.61 -2.20
C LEU A 58 -8.98 -4.72 -1.09
N ASN A 59 -8.61 -5.28 0.06
CA ASN A 59 -9.50 -5.36 1.21
C ASN A 59 -9.85 -3.97 1.77
N GLU A 60 -8.88 -3.05 1.83
CA GLU A 60 -9.15 -1.66 2.20
C GLU A 60 -10.07 -0.97 1.20
N TYR A 61 -9.88 -1.16 -0.11
CA TYR A 61 -10.78 -0.65 -1.15
C TYR A 61 -12.21 -1.19 -1.01
N CYS A 62 -12.39 -2.46 -0.63
CA CYS A 62 -13.73 -3.01 -0.36
C CYS A 62 -14.43 -2.32 0.81
N ASN A 63 -13.69 -1.83 1.79
CA ASN A 63 -14.23 -1.10 2.95
C ASN A 63 -14.42 0.39 2.66
N ASP A 64 -13.46 1.01 1.98
CA ASP A 64 -13.49 2.41 1.53
C ASP A 64 -13.08 2.50 0.04
N PRO A 65 -14.05 2.48 -0.89
CA PRO A 65 -13.78 2.59 -2.33
C PRO A 65 -13.14 3.92 -2.75
N MET A 66 -13.21 4.94 -1.89
CA MET A 66 -12.60 6.24 -2.16
C MET A 66 -11.16 6.31 -1.67
N LEU A 67 -10.66 5.31 -0.93
CA LEU A 67 -9.30 5.27 -0.39
C LEU A 67 -8.92 6.60 0.30
N THR A 68 -9.80 7.11 1.15
CA THR A 68 -9.72 8.46 1.74
C THR A 68 -8.49 8.68 2.62
N ALA A 69 -7.94 7.60 3.19
CA ALA A 69 -6.70 7.64 3.96
C ALA A 69 -5.47 8.01 3.10
N TYR A 70 -5.52 7.77 1.79
CA TYR A 70 -4.38 7.87 0.89
C TYR A 70 -4.46 9.09 -0.03
N SER A 71 -3.30 9.72 -0.24
CA SER A 71 -3.11 10.77 -1.24
C SER A 71 -2.27 10.32 -2.42
N VAL A 72 -1.59 9.18 -2.32
CA VAL A 72 -0.83 8.57 -3.41
C VAL A 72 -0.95 7.06 -3.28
N VAL A 73 -1.26 6.39 -4.38
CA VAL A 73 -1.29 4.92 -4.48
C VAL A 73 -0.27 4.50 -5.52
N ILE A 74 0.72 3.70 -5.10
CA ILE A 74 1.75 3.13 -5.97
C ILE A 74 1.44 1.64 -6.13
N ILE A 75 1.17 1.22 -7.37
CA ILE A 75 1.04 -0.19 -7.73
C ILE A 75 2.35 -0.63 -8.37
N ASP A 76 3.21 -1.26 -7.57
CA ASP A 76 4.51 -1.75 -8.04
C ASP A 76 4.41 -3.15 -8.65
N GLU A 77 5.43 -3.55 -9.41
CA GLU A 77 5.55 -4.89 -10.02
C GLU A 77 4.35 -5.24 -10.94
N ALA A 78 3.68 -4.22 -11.50
CA ALA A 78 2.48 -4.40 -12.35
C ALA A 78 2.72 -5.28 -13.60
N HIS A 79 3.99 -5.46 -13.98
CA HIS A 79 4.39 -6.33 -15.06
C HIS A 79 4.21 -7.83 -14.75
N GLU A 80 4.07 -8.23 -13.48
CA GLU A 80 3.82 -9.63 -13.11
C GLU A 80 2.40 -10.12 -13.44
N ARG A 81 1.46 -9.20 -13.74
CA ARG A 81 0.08 -9.50 -14.18
C ARG A 81 -0.63 -10.53 -13.29
N ARG A 82 -0.50 -10.39 -11.97
CA ARG A 82 -1.25 -11.23 -11.02
C ARG A 82 -2.71 -10.81 -10.98
N ILE A 83 -3.59 -11.74 -10.59
CA ILE A 83 -5.03 -11.48 -10.42
C ILE A 83 -5.28 -10.30 -9.49
N ASP A 84 -4.60 -10.25 -8.33
CA ASP A 84 -4.82 -9.19 -7.36
C ASP A 84 -4.38 -7.83 -7.91
N THR A 85 -3.26 -7.78 -8.63
CA THR A 85 -2.80 -6.57 -9.33
C THR A 85 -3.81 -6.09 -10.36
N ASP A 86 -4.29 -6.99 -11.22
CA ASP A 86 -5.23 -6.66 -12.30
C ASP A 86 -6.59 -6.19 -11.73
N LEU A 87 -7.06 -6.82 -10.65
CA LEU A 87 -8.24 -6.38 -9.90
C LEU A 87 -8.04 -4.98 -9.30
N LEU A 88 -6.87 -4.74 -8.69
CA LEU A 88 -6.55 -3.45 -8.08
C LEU A 88 -6.47 -2.34 -9.13
N LEU A 89 -5.87 -2.59 -10.28
CA LEU A 89 -5.86 -1.65 -11.41
C LEU A 89 -7.28 -1.33 -11.91
N GLY A 90 -8.15 -2.34 -11.98
CA GLY A 90 -9.57 -2.17 -12.27
C GLY A 90 -10.29 -1.29 -11.25
N ALA A 91 -10.07 -1.56 -9.96
CA ALA A 91 -10.59 -0.77 -8.85
C ALA A 91 -10.09 0.69 -8.90
N MET A 92 -8.80 0.90 -9.15
CA MET A 92 -8.21 2.24 -9.24
C MET A 92 -8.81 3.03 -10.40
N LYS A 93 -9.06 2.39 -11.55
CA LYS A 93 -9.75 3.04 -12.67
C LYS A 93 -11.17 3.52 -12.31
N ILE A 94 -11.84 2.87 -11.37
CA ILE A 94 -13.14 3.31 -10.85
C ILE A 94 -12.95 4.45 -9.84
N CYS A 95 -12.00 4.32 -8.92
CA CYS A 95 -11.68 5.34 -7.92
C CYS A 95 -11.27 6.67 -8.56
N LEU A 96 -10.38 6.66 -9.56
CA LEU A 96 -9.89 7.85 -10.27
C LEU A 96 -10.99 8.64 -11.01
N LYS A 97 -12.14 8.01 -11.31
CA LYS A 97 -13.29 8.75 -11.87
C LYS A 97 -13.91 9.69 -10.84
N GLN A 98 -13.76 9.39 -9.55
CA GLN A 98 -14.34 10.12 -8.43
C GLN A 98 -13.29 10.95 -7.68
N ARG A 99 -12.06 10.44 -7.54
CA ARG A 99 -10.91 11.09 -6.92
C ARG A 99 -9.91 11.56 -7.99
N LYS A 100 -10.07 12.79 -8.48
CA LYS A 100 -9.13 13.40 -9.45
C LYS A 100 -7.87 13.98 -8.80
N ASP A 101 -7.83 13.99 -7.47
CA ASP A 101 -6.75 14.52 -6.64
C ASP A 101 -5.62 13.51 -6.37
N ILE A 102 -5.82 12.24 -6.75
CA ILE A 102 -4.84 11.15 -6.64
C ILE A 102 -4.59 10.50 -8.00
#